data_AF-A0AAW2PCV8-F1
#
_entry.id   AF-A0AAW2PCV8-F1
#
_cell.length_a   1.000
_cell.length_b   1.000
_cell.length_c   1.000
_cell.angle_alpha   90.00
_cell.angle_beta   90.00
_cell.angle_gamma   90.00
#
_symmetry.space_group_name_H-M   'P 1'
#
loop_
_entity.id
_entity.type
_entity.pdbx_description
1 polymer ?
#
loop_
_entity_poly.entity_id
_entity_poly.type
_entity_poly.pdbx_seq_one_letter_code
_entity_poly.pdbx_strand_id
1 'polypeptide(L)'
;MLAIFHKAFAHPPEELNSPASHKVAKKPKLPEETLHEFLSSHPTNTFSMSFGDAAVLAYVRPDRCSWLHHNQRLFCGYDDIYCLFMGSLNNLCAQIKQYGLSRNANEAMLVIEAYRTLRDRGPYPADQVIKELEGSFAFVVYDSKVGTVFTALGSDGGVKLFWAFADGSV
;
A
#
# COMPACT_ATOMS: atom_id res chain seq x y z
N MET A 1 4.79 7.01 -0.06
CA MET A 1 3.68 6.56 0.81
C MET A 1 4.32 5.81 1.96
N LEU A 2 3.67 5.76 3.12
CA LEU A 2 4.11 5.07 4.32
C LEU A 2 2.90 4.30 4.87
N ALA A 3 3.11 3.04 5.24
CA ALA A 3 2.11 2.23 5.92
C ALA A 3 2.80 1.55 7.10
N ILE A 4 2.19 1.67 8.28
CA ILE A 4 2.66 1.12 9.54
C ILE A 4 1.56 0.21 10.04
N PHE A 5 1.91 -1.02 10.40
CA PHE A 5 0.95 -2.02 10.86
C PHE A 5 1.44 -2.61 12.17
N HIS A 6 0.50 -2.87 13.08
CA HIS A 6 0.79 -3.67 14.24
C HIS A 6 1.11 -5.11 13.83
N LYS A 7 2.02 -5.76 14.56
CA LYS A 7 2.51 -7.12 14.28
C LYS A 7 1.40 -8.16 14.15
N ALA A 8 0.26 -7.94 14.81
CA ALA A 8 -0.90 -8.83 14.74
C ALA A 8 -1.57 -8.88 13.35
N PHE A 9 -1.38 -7.85 12.50
CA PHE A 9 -2.10 -7.69 11.24
C PHE A 9 -1.21 -7.76 9.99
N ALA A 10 0.11 -7.59 10.15
CA ALA A 10 1.08 -7.72 9.07
C ALA A 10 2.22 -8.65 9.50
N HIS A 11 2.37 -9.74 8.77
CA HIS A 11 3.49 -10.66 8.92
C HIS A 11 4.59 -10.25 7.95
N PRO A 12 5.75 -9.77 8.42
CA PRO A 12 6.86 -9.46 7.53
C PRO A 12 7.34 -10.77 6.87
N PRO A 13 7.82 -10.71 5.61
CA PRO A 13 8.48 -11.86 5.00
C PRO A 13 9.63 -12.35 5.88
N GLU A 14 9.75 -13.66 6.08
CA GLU A 14 10.84 -14.25 6.89
C GLU A 14 12.23 -13.90 6.32
N GLU A 15 12.28 -13.62 5.02
CA GLU A 15 13.45 -13.21 4.24
C GLU A 15 13.88 -11.75 4.51
N LEU A 16 13.05 -10.94 5.17
CA LEU A 16 13.33 -9.53 5.48
C LEU A 16 14.38 -9.37 6.61
N ASN A 17 14.92 -10.46 7.13
CA ASN A 17 16.03 -10.47 8.08
C ASN A 17 17.33 -10.02 7.42
N SER A 18 17.54 -8.71 7.30
CA SER A 18 18.78 -8.18 6.73
C SER A 18 19.94 -8.32 7.74
N PRO A 19 21.09 -8.93 7.35
CA PRO A 19 22.30 -8.92 8.17
C PRO A 19 22.85 -7.51 8.44
N ALA A 20 22.37 -6.51 7.68
CA ALA A 20 22.71 -5.10 7.83
C ALA A 20 22.08 -4.46 9.09
N SER A 21 20.97 -5.01 9.61
CA SER A 21 20.36 -4.58 10.87
C SER A 21 21.36 -4.69 12.04
N HIS A 22 22.25 -5.69 12.02
CA HIS A 22 23.31 -5.86 13.02
C HIS A 22 24.50 -4.91 12.84
N LYS A 23 24.63 -4.23 11.69
CA LYS A 23 25.77 -3.34 11.39
C LYS A 23 25.45 -1.86 11.60
N VAL A 24 24.17 -1.51 11.74
CA VAL A 24 23.75 -0.12 11.94
C VAL A 24 23.56 0.12 13.44
N ALA A 25 24.41 0.96 14.03
CA ALA A 25 24.38 1.31 15.45
C ALA A 25 23.17 2.19 15.89
N LYS A 26 22.18 2.37 15.02
CA LYS A 26 20.98 3.18 15.33
C LYS A 26 19.87 2.25 15.76
N LYS A 27 19.37 2.47 16.98
CA LYS A 27 18.17 1.78 17.48
C LYS A 27 17.01 1.92 16.47
N PRO A 28 16.19 0.88 16.28
CA PRO A 28 14.96 1.01 15.50
C PRO A 28 14.13 2.15 16.08
N LYS A 29 13.62 3.02 15.20
CA LYS A 29 12.77 4.14 15.59
C LYS A 29 11.40 3.61 15.99
N LEU A 30 10.75 4.32 16.92
CA LEU A 30 9.36 4.01 17.24
C LEU A 30 8.46 4.30 16.02
N PRO A 31 7.33 3.59 15.88
CA PRO A 31 6.37 3.83 14.81
C PRO A 31 5.91 5.30 14.76
N GLU A 32 5.66 5.90 15.93
CA GLU A 32 5.25 7.29 16.08
C GLU A 32 6.32 8.28 15.61
N GLU A 33 7.59 8.04 15.95
CA GLU A 33 8.71 8.87 15.50
C GLU A 33 8.88 8.79 13.98
N THR A 34 8.71 7.59 13.42
CA THR A 34 8.78 7.36 11.97
C THR A 34 7.66 8.11 11.24
N LEU A 35 6.44 8.07 11.77
CA LEU A 35 5.32 8.84 11.24
C LEU A 35 5.60 10.35 11.34
N HIS A 36 6.05 10.83 12.49
CA HIS A 36 6.34 12.24 12.70
C HIS A 36 7.44 12.76 11.76
N GLU A 37 8.51 12.00 11.57
CA GLU A 37 9.58 12.31 10.61
C GLU A 37 9.05 12.35 9.17
N PHE A 38 8.21 11.37 8.79
CA PHE A 38 7.58 11.34 7.47
C PHE A 38 6.72 12.59 7.24
N LEU A 39 5.89 12.97 8.21
CA LEU A 39 5.05 14.16 8.12
C LEU A 39 5.89 15.45 8.09
N SER A 40 6.92 15.53 8.93
CA SER A 40 7.83 16.69 9.01
C SER A 40 8.64 16.88 7.73
N SER A 41 8.99 15.80 7.04
CA SER A 41 9.71 15.87 5.75
C SER A 41 8.86 16.44 4.60
N HIS A 42 7.53 16.45 4.75
CA HIS A 42 6.59 16.92 3.73
C HIS A 42 5.42 17.72 4.37
N PRO A 43 5.68 18.90 4.93
CA PRO A 43 4.74 19.58 5.84
C PRO A 43 3.47 20.11 5.15
N THR A 44 3.50 20.36 3.84
CA THR A 44 2.41 21.05 3.13
C THR A 44 1.43 20.10 2.45
N ASN A 45 1.87 18.90 2.06
CA ASN A 45 1.13 18.01 1.17
C ASN A 45 0.97 16.59 1.72
N THR A 46 1.16 16.40 3.03
CA THR A 46 0.93 15.10 3.67
C THR A 46 -0.49 14.90 4.15
N PHE A 47 -0.88 13.64 4.19
CA PHE A 47 -2.08 13.17 4.83
C PHE A 47 -1.76 11.86 5.54
N SER A 48 -2.35 11.65 6.70
CA SER A 48 -2.25 10.43 7.47
C SER A 48 -3.60 10.04 8.05
N MET A 49 -3.84 8.75 8.14
CA MET A 49 -5.04 8.16 8.70
C MET A 49 -4.61 7.02 9.64
N SER A 50 -5.09 7.07 10.88
CA SER A 50 -4.87 6.03 11.89
C SER A 50 -6.12 5.19 12.08
N PHE A 51 -5.91 3.91 12.38
CA PHE A 51 -6.94 2.90 12.61
C PHE A 51 -6.80 2.35 14.04
N GLY A 52 -6.88 3.26 15.02
CA GLY A 52 -6.52 2.96 16.41
C GLY A 52 -5.07 2.47 16.50
N ASP A 53 -4.86 1.40 17.26
CA ASP A 53 -3.54 0.78 17.43
C ASP A 53 -3.18 -0.22 16.33
N ALA A 54 -4.09 -0.46 15.37
CA ALA A 54 -3.92 -1.50 14.37
C ALA A 54 -3.02 -1.08 13.20
N ALA A 55 -3.23 0.13 12.67
CA ALA A 55 -2.51 0.59 11.49
C ALA A 55 -2.48 2.12 11.37
N VAL A 56 -1.46 2.63 10.69
CA VAL A 56 -1.38 4.01 10.22
C VAL A 56 -1.01 4.01 8.74
N LEU A 57 -1.80 4.69 7.92
CA LEU A 57 -1.53 4.93 6.51
C LEU A 57 -1.21 6.41 6.33
N ALA A 58 -0.07 6.73 5.72
CA ALA A 58 0.32 8.09 5.41
C ALA A 58 0.78 8.22 3.95
N TYR A 59 0.42 9.32 3.30
CA TYR A 59 0.83 9.58 1.95
C TYR A 59 1.05 11.07 1.71
N VAL A 60 1.89 11.34 0.71
CA VAL A 60 2.14 12.69 0.22
C VAL A 60 1.33 12.84 -1.06
N ARG A 61 0.40 13.80 -1.07
CA ARG A 61 -0.37 14.14 -2.27
C ARG A 61 0.60 14.52 -3.40
N PRO A 62 0.36 14.04 -4.63
CA PRO A 62 1.13 14.47 -5.78
C PRO A 62 0.95 15.98 -5.97
N ASP A 63 2.04 16.66 -6.33
CA ASP A 63 1.97 18.06 -6.71
C ASP A 63 1.18 18.19 -8.02
N ARG A 64 0.39 19.25 -8.17
CA ARG A 64 -0.49 19.47 -9.33
C ARG A 64 0.28 19.54 -10.66
N CYS A 65 1.60 19.64 -10.61
CA CYS A 65 2.51 19.74 -11.75
C CYS A 65 3.30 18.45 -12.08
N SER A 66 3.01 17.29 -11.46
CA SER A 66 3.67 16.03 -11.85
C SER A 66 3.02 15.44 -13.11
N TRP A 67 3.30 16.04 -14.27
CA TRP A 67 2.84 15.59 -15.59
C TRP A 67 3.39 14.22 -16.04
N LEU A 68 4.20 13.57 -15.20
CA LEU A 68 4.72 12.24 -15.44
C LEU A 68 3.81 11.23 -14.73
N HIS A 69 2.96 10.56 -15.51
CA HIS A 69 2.03 9.51 -15.08
C HIS A 69 2.68 8.38 -14.24
N HIS A 70 4.01 8.27 -14.25
CA HIS A 70 4.76 7.26 -13.50
C HIS A 70 4.74 7.40 -11.97
N ASN A 71 4.38 8.56 -11.42
CA ASN A 71 4.41 8.80 -9.96
C ASN A 71 3.04 9.20 -9.38
N GLN A 72 1.95 8.82 -10.04
CA GLN A 72 0.61 9.02 -9.50
C GLN A 72 0.49 8.29 -8.15
N ARG A 73 -0.04 8.98 -7.14
CA ARG A 73 -0.32 8.42 -5.81
C ARG A 73 -1.79 8.61 -5.53
N LEU A 74 -2.47 7.50 -5.26
CA LEU A 74 -3.89 7.48 -4.94
C LEU A 74 -4.07 6.94 -3.52
N PHE A 75 -5.04 7.52 -2.84
CA PHE A 75 -5.61 6.98 -1.62
C PHE A 75 -7.10 6.78 -1.86
N CYS A 76 -7.60 5.59 -1.52
CA CYS A 76 -9.00 5.25 -1.68
C CYS A 76 -9.47 4.41 -0.50
N GLY A 77 -10.70 4.63 -0.06
CA GLY A 77 -11.36 3.80 0.95
C GLY A 77 -12.75 3.41 0.46
N TYR A 78 -13.07 2.13 0.50
CA TYR A 78 -14.39 1.61 0.16
C TYR A 78 -14.70 0.38 0.99
N ASP A 79 -15.89 0.35 1.62
CA ASP A 79 -16.36 -0.79 2.42
C ASP A 79 -15.37 -1.22 3.52
N ASP A 80 -14.81 -0.24 4.25
CA ASP A 80 -13.80 -0.39 5.32
C ASP A 80 -12.47 -1.03 4.87
N ILE A 81 -12.22 -1.01 3.56
CA ILE A 81 -10.96 -1.41 2.93
C ILE A 81 -10.29 -0.16 2.36
N TYR A 82 -9.02 0.03 2.72
CA TYR A 82 -8.25 1.21 2.37
C TYR A 82 -7.05 0.83 1.50
N CYS A 83 -6.87 1.55 0.40
CA CYS A 83 -5.81 1.31 -0.57
C CYS A 83 -4.93 2.55 -0.75
N LEU A 84 -3.64 2.37 -0.53
CA LEU A 84 -2.58 3.26 -1.01
C LEU A 84 -2.02 2.68 -2.30
N PHE A 85 -2.15 3.41 -3.40
CA PHE A 85 -1.65 2.99 -4.71
C PHE A 85 -0.63 4.00 -5.23
N MET A 86 0.45 3.51 -5.82
CA MET A 86 1.45 4.31 -6.51
C MET A 86 1.74 3.73 -7.89
N GLY A 87 1.84 4.59 -8.90
CA GLY A 87 2.12 4.21 -10.28
C GLY A 87 0.89 4.27 -11.17
N SER A 88 0.83 3.41 -12.19
CA SER A 88 -0.24 3.39 -13.20
C SER A 88 -0.42 2.00 -13.81
N LEU A 89 -1.66 1.67 -14.17
CA LEU A 89 -2.00 0.43 -14.87
C LEU A 89 -2.22 0.68 -16.37
N ASN A 90 -1.50 -0.04 -17.22
CA ASN A 90 -1.62 0.01 -18.67
C ASN A 90 -2.95 -0.60 -19.16
N ASN A 91 -3.49 -1.56 -18.42
CA ASN A 91 -4.71 -2.29 -18.77
C ASN A 91 -5.93 -1.90 -17.90
N LEU A 92 -5.90 -0.73 -17.22
CA LEU A 92 -6.98 -0.26 -16.33
C LEU A 92 -8.37 -0.35 -16.98
N CYS A 93 -8.52 0.14 -18.21
CA CYS A 93 -9.80 0.13 -18.92
C CYS A 93 -10.36 -1.27 -19.18
N ALA A 94 -9.50 -2.26 -19.42
CA ALA A 94 -9.91 -3.65 -19.59
C ALA A 94 -10.38 -4.23 -18.25
N GLN A 95 -9.63 -3.96 -17.18
CA GLN A 95 -9.93 -4.42 -15.84
C GLN A 95 -11.22 -3.80 -15.28
N ILE A 96 -11.47 -2.50 -15.49
CA ILE A 96 -12.74 -1.84 -15.13
C ILE A 96 -13.93 -2.59 -15.76
N LYS A 97 -13.81 -3.03 -17.02
CA LYS A 97 -14.88 -3.79 -17.70
C LYS A 97 -15.02 -5.20 -17.12
N GLN A 98 -13.90 -5.90 -16.87
CA GLN A 98 -13.88 -7.26 -16.34
C GLN A 98 -14.51 -7.34 -14.94
N TYR A 99 -14.20 -6.39 -14.07
CA TYR A 99 -14.76 -6.30 -12.73
C TYR A 99 -16.13 -5.59 -12.66
N GLY A 100 -16.65 -5.12 -13.79
CA GLY A 100 -17.96 -4.45 -13.87
C GLY A 100 -18.02 -3.11 -13.11
N LEU A 101 -16.90 -2.38 -13.05
CA LEU A 101 -16.79 -1.13 -12.32
C LEU A 101 -17.35 0.07 -13.11
N SER A 102 -17.60 1.16 -12.41
CA SER A 102 -18.00 2.42 -13.03
C SER A 102 -16.89 2.97 -13.94
N ARG A 103 -17.27 3.70 -14.99
CA ARG A 103 -16.32 4.28 -15.97
C ARG A 103 -15.30 5.25 -15.36
N ASN A 104 -15.58 5.79 -14.18
CA ASN A 104 -14.71 6.71 -13.45
C ASN A 104 -13.87 6.02 -12.37
N ALA A 105 -13.89 4.69 -12.28
CA ALA A 105 -13.02 3.97 -11.38
C ALA A 105 -11.54 4.23 -11.73
N ASN A 106 -10.73 4.41 -10.69
CA ASN A 106 -9.28 4.55 -10.81
C ASN A 106 -8.59 3.26 -10.36
N GLU A 107 -7.26 3.22 -10.43
CA GLU A 107 -6.46 2.05 -10.07
C GLU A 107 -6.67 1.61 -8.62
N ALA A 108 -6.81 2.55 -7.69
CA ALA A 108 -7.03 2.21 -6.28
C ALA A 108 -8.41 1.58 -6.04
N MET A 109 -9.46 2.08 -6.68
CA MET A 109 -10.80 1.47 -6.65
C MET A 109 -10.79 0.06 -7.26
N LEU A 110 -10.12 -0.11 -8.39
CA LEU A 110 -9.97 -1.42 -9.03
C LEU A 110 -9.31 -2.43 -8.09
N VAL A 111 -8.21 -2.05 -7.44
CA VAL A 111 -7.49 -2.91 -6.50
C VAL A 111 -8.37 -3.32 -5.32
N ILE A 112 -9.16 -2.40 -4.75
CA ILE A 112 -10.10 -2.72 -3.66
C ILE A 112 -11.13 -3.76 -4.13
N GLU A 113 -11.73 -3.56 -5.30
CA GLU A 113 -12.78 -4.46 -5.80
C GLU A 113 -12.23 -5.83 -6.22
N ALA A 114 -11.03 -5.86 -6.80
CA ALA A 114 -10.35 -7.10 -7.10
C ALA A 114 -10.04 -7.88 -5.81
N TYR A 115 -9.52 -7.22 -4.78
CA TYR A 115 -9.29 -7.81 -3.45
C TYR A 115 -10.57 -8.36 -2.83
N ARG A 116 -11.66 -7.58 -2.81
CA ARG A 116 -12.97 -8.02 -2.28
C ARG A 116 -13.50 -9.24 -3.03
N THR A 117 -13.39 -9.24 -4.35
CA THR A 117 -13.83 -10.35 -5.18
C THR A 117 -13.11 -11.65 -4.82
N LEU A 118 -11.78 -11.61 -4.61
CA LEU A 118 -11.02 -12.78 -4.18
C LEU A 118 -11.35 -13.21 -2.75
N ARG A 119 -11.50 -12.25 -1.82
CA ARG A 119 -11.85 -12.53 -0.42
C ARG A 119 -13.21 -13.21 -0.30
N ASP A 120 -14.20 -12.72 -1.05
CA ASP A 120 -15.61 -13.08 -0.86
C ASP A 120 -16.10 -14.23 -1.77
N ARG A 121 -15.44 -14.53 -2.91
CA ARG A 121 -15.97 -15.45 -3.95
C ARG A 121 -15.32 -16.84 -4.07
N GLY A 122 -14.68 -17.37 -3.04
CA GLY A 122 -14.16 -18.76 -3.04
C GLY A 122 -12.66 -18.86 -3.29
N PRO A 123 -12.08 -20.08 -3.42
CA PRO A 123 -10.66 -20.36 -3.11
C PRO A 123 -9.71 -19.90 -4.22
N TYR A 124 -9.72 -18.61 -4.51
CA TYR A 124 -8.82 -17.99 -5.46
C TYR A 124 -7.68 -17.33 -4.67
N PRO A 125 -6.43 -17.75 -4.88
CA PRO A 125 -5.31 -17.20 -4.14
C PRO A 125 -5.12 -15.72 -4.50
N ALA A 126 -4.69 -14.92 -3.51
CA ALA A 126 -4.62 -13.46 -3.61
C ALA A 126 -3.71 -12.96 -4.75
N ASP A 127 -2.80 -13.81 -5.22
CA ASP A 127 -1.91 -13.58 -6.36
C ASP A 127 -2.65 -13.47 -7.70
N GLN A 128 -3.90 -13.94 -7.81
CA GLN A 128 -4.70 -13.77 -9.03
C GLN A 128 -5.02 -12.31 -9.34
N VAL A 129 -5.21 -11.46 -8.32
CA VAL A 129 -5.39 -10.01 -8.52
C VAL A 129 -4.17 -9.44 -9.22
N ILE A 130 -2.97 -9.83 -8.80
CA ILE A 130 -1.71 -9.23 -9.29
C ILE A 130 -1.40 -9.72 -10.70
N LYS A 131 -1.68 -11.00 -11.00
CA LYS A 131 -1.39 -11.62 -12.30
C LYS A 131 -2.04 -10.92 -13.49
N GLU A 132 -3.20 -10.31 -13.27
CA GLU A 132 -3.95 -9.64 -14.33
C GLU A 132 -3.62 -8.13 -14.43
N LEU A 133 -2.83 -7.58 -13.51
CA LEU A 133 -2.45 -6.18 -13.52
C LEU A 133 -1.19 -5.97 -14.37
N GLU A 134 -1.31 -5.14 -15.39
CA GLU A 134 -0.18 -4.77 -16.24
C GLU A 134 0.14 -3.29 -16.03
N GLY A 135 1.39 -2.99 -15.70
CA GLY A 135 1.86 -1.62 -15.54
C GLY A 135 2.96 -1.49 -14.51
N SER A 136 3.29 -0.24 -14.22
CA SER A 136 4.28 0.11 -13.21
C SER A 136 3.56 0.54 -11.95
N PHE A 137 3.48 -0.33 -10.95
CA PHE A 137 2.67 -0.06 -9.77
C PHE A 137 3.22 -0.65 -8.48
N ALA A 138 2.80 -0.09 -7.36
CA ALA A 138 2.86 -0.71 -6.05
C ALA A 138 1.63 -0.31 -5.26
N PHE A 139 1.11 -1.20 -4.42
CA PHE A 139 0.00 -0.85 -3.55
C PHE A 139 0.06 -1.53 -2.19
N VAL A 140 -0.65 -0.93 -1.24
CA VAL A 140 -0.92 -1.47 0.09
C VAL A 140 -2.42 -1.35 0.34
N VAL A 141 -3.07 -2.48 0.56
CA VAL A 141 -4.46 -2.63 0.96
C VAL A 141 -4.51 -3.01 2.43
N TYR A 142 -5.33 -2.31 3.20
CA TYR A 142 -5.66 -2.65 4.57
C TYR A 142 -7.17 -2.89 4.67
N ASP A 143 -7.55 -4.12 4.96
CA ASP A 143 -8.93 -4.50 5.26
C ASP A 143 -9.14 -4.44 6.77
N SER A 144 -9.82 -3.40 7.24
CA SER A 144 -10.05 -3.19 8.66
C SER A 144 -11.13 -4.11 9.23
N LYS A 145 -11.96 -4.77 8.40
CA LYS A 145 -13.00 -5.70 8.85
C LYS A 145 -12.40 -7.00 9.36
N VAL A 146 -11.39 -7.51 8.66
CA VAL A 146 -10.71 -8.77 9.01
C VAL A 146 -9.29 -8.56 9.54
N GLY A 147 -8.79 -7.32 9.56
CA GLY A 147 -7.44 -6.99 10.00
C GLY A 147 -6.35 -7.54 9.07
N THR A 148 -6.60 -7.62 7.76
CA THR A 148 -5.64 -8.17 6.80
C THR A 148 -4.95 -7.06 6.02
N VAL A 149 -3.65 -7.24 5.79
CA VAL A 149 -2.86 -6.39 4.91
C VAL A 149 -2.50 -7.17 3.65
N PHE A 150 -2.72 -6.56 2.50
CA PHE A 150 -2.32 -7.11 1.21
C PHE A 150 -1.50 -6.09 0.43
N THR A 151 -0.40 -6.53 -0.15
CA THR A 151 0.62 -5.65 -0.73
C THR A 151 1.16 -6.29 -1.99
N ALA A 152 1.39 -5.48 -3.01
CA ALA A 152 2.01 -5.94 -4.25
C ALA A 152 2.92 -4.88 -4.85
N LEU A 153 3.89 -5.37 -5.62
CA LEU A 153 4.79 -4.58 -6.45
C LEU A 153 4.77 -5.16 -7.87
N GLY A 154 4.60 -4.31 -8.87
CA GLY A 154 4.68 -4.69 -10.28
C GLY A 154 6.07 -5.21 -10.64
N SER A 155 6.13 -6.17 -11.56
CA SER A 155 7.36 -6.87 -11.94
C SER A 155 8.32 -6.05 -12.81
N ASP A 156 7.89 -4.87 -13.28
CA ASP A 156 8.67 -4.03 -14.20
C ASP A 156 9.76 -3.20 -13.50
N GLY A 157 9.72 -3.11 -12.17
CA GLY A 157 10.66 -2.35 -11.35
C GLY A 157 10.57 -0.83 -11.50
N GLY A 158 9.54 -0.29 -12.16
CA GLY A 158 9.39 1.15 -12.37
C GLY A 158 8.86 1.90 -11.13
N VAL A 159 8.22 1.18 -10.21
CA VAL A 159 7.92 1.65 -8.84
C VAL A 159 8.79 0.87 -7.85
N LYS A 160 9.04 1.46 -6.67
CA LYS A 160 9.77 0.80 -5.59
C LYS A 160 8.90 0.73 -4.35
N LEU A 161 8.88 -0.43 -3.72
CA LEU A 161 8.21 -0.67 -2.45
C LEU A 161 9.23 -1.29 -1.49
N PHE A 162 9.34 -0.72 -0.29
CA PHE A 162 10.28 -1.16 0.74
C PHE A 162 9.51 -1.52 2.00
N TRP A 163 9.95 -2.57 2.66
CA TRP A 163 9.39 -3.07 3.91
C TRP A 163 10.48 -3.06 4.98
N ALA A 164 10.11 -2.73 6.21
CA ALA A 164 11.01 -2.75 7.34
C ALA A 164 10.25 -3.20 8.59
N PHE A 165 10.99 -3.82 9.51
CA PHE A 165 10.50 -4.15 10.84
C PHE A 165 11.03 -3.12 11.84
N ALA A 166 10.14 -2.59 12.66
CA ALA A 166 10.49 -1.72 13.79
C ALA A 166 10.26 -2.52 15.08
N ASP A 167 11.34 -3.03 15.68
CA ASP A 167 11.26 -3.65 17.01
C ASP A 167 11.21 -2.54 18.06
N GLY A 168 10.00 -2.08 18.38
CA GLY A 168 9.76 -1.10 19.42
C GLY A 168 9.69 -1.76 20.80
N SER A 169 10.71 -2.51 21.20
CA SER A 169 10.77 -3.08 22.55
C SER A 169 10.80 -1.94 23.57
N VAL A 170 9.73 -1.84 24.37
CA VAL A 170 9.70 -1.14 25.65
C VAL A 170 9.91 -2.15 26.75
#